data_AF-A0A7W1ZGD9-F1
#
_entry.id   AF-A0A7W1ZGD9-F1
#
_cell.length_a   1.000
_cell.length_b   1.000
_cell.length_c   1.000
_cell.angle_alpha   90.00
_cell.angle_beta   90.00
_cell.angle_gamma   90.00
#
_symmetry.space_group_name_H-M   'P 1'
#
loop_
_entity.id
_entity.type
_entity.pdbx_description
1 polymer ?
#
loop_
_entity_poly.entity_id
_entity_poly.type
_entity_poly.pdbx_seq_one_letter_code
_entity_poly.pdbx_strand_id
1 'polypeptide(L)'
;MKIKVLAVLGLATFIGLAGCRSTANTNTTVVTNTNTMNTNMTMATPMMATADPATKATVEAALKKAGFNEVTVDATTAGVTLRGSIAKDKLSEAIRVAQEAGKKTVKNEMSVK
;
A
#
# COMPACT_ATOMS: atom_id res chain seq x y z
N MET A 1 -7.10 -35.80 37.86
CA MET A 1 -5.69 -36.20 37.64
C MET A 1 -5.63 -37.65 37.19
N LYS A 2 -5.32 -37.93 35.92
CA LYS A 2 -4.82 -39.22 35.42
C LYS A 2 -3.91 -38.94 34.22
N ILE A 3 -2.88 -39.75 34.09
CA ILE A 3 -1.55 -39.41 33.56
C ILE A 3 -1.32 -40.21 32.27
N LYS A 4 -0.60 -39.59 31.32
CA LYS A 4 0.35 -40.14 30.34
C LYS A 4 -0.12 -41.20 29.33
N VAL A 5 0.05 -40.91 28.04
CA VAL A 5 0.84 -41.76 27.13
C VAL A 5 1.64 -40.87 26.16
N LEU A 6 2.94 -41.11 26.19
CA LEU A 6 4.03 -40.55 25.39
C LEU A 6 4.15 -41.36 24.10
N ALA A 7 4.23 -40.73 22.92
CA ALA A 7 4.54 -41.44 21.69
C ALA A 7 5.35 -40.57 20.69
N VAL A 8 6.62 -40.99 20.53
CA VAL A 8 7.35 -41.15 19.26
C VAL A 8 7.60 -39.86 18.44
N LEU A 9 8.76 -39.22 18.56
CA LEU A 9 10.03 -39.55 17.87
C LEU A 9 9.88 -39.75 16.35
N GLY A 10 9.78 -38.63 15.61
CA GLY A 10 9.90 -38.56 14.16
C GLY A 10 11.14 -37.73 13.77
N LEU A 11 12.17 -38.45 13.30
CA LEU A 11 13.48 -38.01 12.85
C LEU A 11 13.46 -37.56 11.37
N ALA A 12 14.47 -36.78 10.97
CA ALA A 12 14.94 -36.51 9.59
C ALA A 12 14.38 -35.23 8.92
N THR A 13 15.09 -34.09 8.97
CA THR A 13 16.16 -33.61 8.05
C THR A 13 15.70 -33.24 6.64
N PHE A 14 15.86 -31.98 6.25
CA PHE A 14 16.54 -31.61 5.00
C PHE A 14 17.13 -30.20 5.08
N ILE A 15 18.45 -30.15 4.93
CA ILE A 15 19.28 -28.96 4.78
C ILE A 15 19.21 -28.56 3.31
N GLY A 16 18.88 -27.29 3.05
CA GLY A 16 18.89 -26.69 1.72
C GLY A 16 19.57 -25.32 1.76
N LEU A 17 20.87 -25.33 2.06
CA LEU A 17 21.75 -24.17 2.05
C LEU A 17 22.26 -23.96 0.61
N ALA A 18 21.69 -23.03 -0.12
CA ALA A 18 22.27 -22.50 -1.37
C ALA A 18 22.52 -21.00 -1.18
N GLY A 19 23.80 -20.63 -1.22
CA GLY A 19 24.30 -19.31 -0.89
C GLY A 19 24.18 -18.27 -2.00
N CYS A 20 24.32 -17.02 -1.54
CA CYS A 20 24.95 -15.85 -2.15
C CYS A 20 24.91 -15.69 -3.69
N ARG A 21 24.35 -14.56 -4.14
CA ARG A 21 25.17 -13.39 -4.55
C ARG A 21 24.32 -12.13 -4.74
N SER A 22 24.89 -11.03 -4.24
CA SER A 22 24.38 -9.66 -4.17
C SER A 22 23.93 -9.04 -5.49
N THR A 23 22.98 -8.10 -5.41
CA THR A 23 23.12 -6.76 -6.01
C THR A 23 22.34 -5.77 -5.15
N ALA A 24 23.05 -4.73 -4.72
CA ALA A 24 22.62 -3.71 -3.78
C ALA A 24 21.50 -2.83 -4.35
N ASN A 25 20.58 -2.40 -3.47
CA ASN A 25 20.07 -1.04 -3.54
C ASN A 25 19.93 -0.50 -2.12
N THR A 26 20.89 0.34 -1.75
CA THR A 26 21.02 0.98 -0.45
C THR A 26 20.03 2.14 -0.39
N ASN A 27 19.08 2.10 0.54
CA ASN A 27 18.56 3.34 1.12
C ASN A 27 18.45 3.17 2.63
N THR A 28 19.63 3.24 3.25
CA THR A 28 19.85 3.24 4.69
C THR A 28 19.32 4.55 5.27
N THR A 29 18.20 4.50 5.99
CA THR A 29 17.92 5.44 7.08
C THR A 29 17.82 4.62 8.35
N VAL A 30 18.98 4.43 9.00
CA VAL A 30 19.09 3.83 10.33
C VAL A 30 18.71 4.91 11.34
N VAL A 31 17.49 4.82 11.85
CA VAL A 31 17.12 5.39 13.15
C VAL A 31 16.88 4.20 14.07
N THR A 32 17.87 3.89 14.90
CA THR A 32 17.76 2.90 15.98
C THR A 32 16.91 3.46 17.10
N ASN A 33 15.65 3.05 17.16
CA ASN A 33 14.86 3.03 18.39
C ASN A 33 14.17 1.66 18.47
N THR A 34 14.73 0.77 19.28
CA THR A 34 14.30 -0.62 19.44
C THR A 34 12.98 -0.67 20.21
N ASN A 35 11.86 -0.61 19.50
CA ASN A 35 10.58 -1.14 19.97
C ASN A 35 10.36 -2.49 19.30
N THR A 36 10.49 -3.57 20.08
CA THR A 36 10.28 -4.95 19.63
C THR A 36 8.81 -5.14 19.24
N MET A 37 8.46 -4.81 17.99
CA MET A 37 7.16 -5.19 17.41
C MET A 37 7.23 -6.64 16.96
N ASN A 38 6.29 -7.45 17.47
CA ASN A 38 6.01 -8.79 17.01
C ASN A 38 5.56 -8.75 15.54
N THR A 39 6.48 -9.02 14.60
CA THR A 39 6.23 -8.98 13.16
C THR A 39 5.75 -10.32 12.61
N ASN A 40 4.77 -10.96 13.25
CA ASN A 40 4.04 -12.05 12.60
C ASN A 40 2.98 -11.48 11.64
N MET A 41 3.44 -10.69 10.67
CA MET A 41 2.64 -10.21 9.55
C MET A 41 2.66 -11.32 8.49
N THR A 42 1.63 -12.16 8.46
CA THR A 42 1.34 -12.95 7.26
C THR A 42 1.24 -11.99 6.09
N MET A 43 2.26 -12.01 5.21
CA MET A 43 2.24 -11.25 3.96
C MET A 43 1.04 -11.75 3.14
N ALA A 44 -0.04 -10.96 3.14
CA ALA A 44 -1.11 -11.17 2.19
C ALA A 44 -0.50 -11.06 0.80
N THR A 45 -0.63 -12.11 0.00
CA THR A 45 -0.30 -12.07 -1.43
C THR A 45 -0.94 -10.82 -2.04
N PRO A 46 -0.17 -9.93 -2.70
CA PRO A 46 -0.73 -8.72 -3.27
C PRO A 46 -1.74 -9.12 -4.35
N MET A 47 -3.03 -9.06 -4.00
CA MET A 47 -4.09 -9.12 -4.99
C MET A 47 -3.89 -7.92 -5.91
N MET A 48 -3.66 -8.18 -7.20
CA MET A 48 -3.52 -7.10 -8.18
C MET A 48 -4.77 -6.24 -8.11
N ALA A 49 -4.56 -4.95 -7.82
CA ALA A 49 -5.66 -4.00 -7.74
C ALA A 49 -6.33 -3.91 -9.12
N THR A 50 -7.62 -4.24 -9.18
CA THR A 50 -8.38 -4.24 -10.44
C THR A 50 -8.87 -2.83 -10.71
N ALA A 51 -8.82 -2.39 -11.97
CA ALA A 51 -9.33 -1.06 -12.34
C ALA A 51 -10.80 -0.89 -11.95
N ASP A 52 -11.14 0.29 -11.44
CA ASP A 52 -12.49 0.65 -11.01
C ASP A 52 -12.97 1.90 -11.78
N PRO A 53 -13.52 1.72 -12.99
CA PRO A 53 -13.90 2.82 -13.87
C PRO A 53 -15.06 3.67 -13.29
N ALA A 54 -15.93 3.08 -12.48
CA ALA A 54 -17.05 3.79 -11.86
C ALA A 54 -16.57 4.79 -10.80
N THR A 55 -15.64 4.35 -9.93
CA THR A 55 -15.01 5.23 -8.95
C THR A 55 -14.17 6.30 -9.65
N LYS A 56 -13.41 5.93 -10.70
CA LYS A 56 -12.65 6.88 -11.50
C LYS A 56 -13.54 8.00 -12.05
N ALA A 57 -14.62 7.65 -12.74
CA ALA A 57 -15.52 8.63 -13.35
C ALA A 57 -16.17 9.57 -12.30
N THR A 58 -16.52 9.03 -11.13
CA THR A 58 -17.13 9.81 -10.04
C THR A 58 -16.14 10.82 -9.45
N VAL A 59 -14.90 10.39 -9.20
CA VAL A 59 -13.85 11.27 -8.67
C VAL A 59 -13.43 12.32 -9.70
N GLU A 60 -13.29 11.95 -10.99
CA GLU A 60 -12.99 12.89 -12.07
C GLU A 60 -14.09 13.96 -12.20
N ALA A 61 -15.36 13.57 -12.14
CA ALA A 61 -16.47 14.52 -12.19
C ALA A 61 -16.47 15.48 -10.99
N ALA A 62 -16.18 14.99 -9.79
CA ALA A 62 -16.10 15.80 -8.58
C ALA A 62 -14.93 16.80 -8.63
N LEU A 63 -13.75 16.35 -9.08
CA LEU A 63 -12.57 17.19 -9.24
C LEU A 63 -12.78 18.27 -10.31
N LYS A 64 -13.35 17.92 -11.46
CA LYS A 64 -13.73 18.90 -12.50
C LYS A 64 -14.72 19.93 -11.98
N LYS A 65 -15.73 19.51 -11.21
CA LYS A 65 -16.70 20.41 -10.57
C LYS A 65 -16.05 21.37 -9.56
N ALA A 66 -14.97 20.94 -8.90
CA ALA A 66 -14.15 21.76 -8.01
C ALA A 66 -13.10 22.61 -8.75
N GLY A 67 -13.01 22.52 -10.09
CA GLY A 67 -12.08 23.29 -10.91
C GLY A 67 -10.73 22.62 -11.17
N PHE A 68 -10.54 21.37 -10.74
CA PHE A 68 -9.31 20.60 -10.93
C PHE A 68 -9.34 19.81 -12.24
N ASN A 69 -9.14 20.51 -13.36
CA ASN A 69 -9.18 19.90 -14.70
C ASN A 69 -7.85 19.24 -15.11
N GLU A 70 -6.74 19.63 -14.48
CA GLU A 70 -5.39 19.14 -14.80
C GLU A 70 -5.00 17.89 -14.00
N VAL A 71 -5.87 17.43 -13.08
CA VAL A 71 -5.62 16.26 -12.23
C VAL A 71 -6.10 14.99 -12.94
N THR A 72 -5.18 14.05 -13.12
CA THR A 72 -5.47 12.70 -13.62
C THR A 72 -5.81 11.79 -12.46
N VAL A 73 -6.87 10.99 -12.62
CA VAL A 73 -7.34 10.04 -11.61
C VAL A 73 -7.15 8.61 -12.11
N ASP A 74 -6.50 7.79 -11.29
CA ASP A 74 -6.45 6.34 -11.48
C ASP A 74 -7.16 5.67 -10.31
N ALA A 75 -8.23 4.94 -10.57
CA ALA A 75 -8.99 4.26 -9.51
C ALA A 75 -8.93 2.76 -9.70
N THR A 76 -8.72 2.07 -8.59
CA THR A 76 -8.69 0.62 -8.50
C THR A 76 -9.57 0.14 -7.35
N THR A 77 -9.73 -1.17 -7.23
CA THR A 77 -10.36 -1.79 -6.07
C THR A 77 -9.64 -1.45 -4.77
N ALA A 78 -8.32 -1.20 -4.81
CA ALA A 78 -7.51 -0.88 -3.64
C ALA A 78 -7.55 0.61 -3.23
N GLY A 79 -7.88 1.52 -4.15
CA GLY A 79 -7.88 2.96 -3.85
C GLY A 79 -7.84 3.85 -5.09
N VAL A 80 -7.69 5.15 -4.86
CA VAL A 80 -7.63 6.19 -5.89
C VAL A 80 -6.27 6.87 -5.84
N THR A 81 -5.61 7.04 -6.98
CA THR A 81 -4.34 7.76 -7.13
C THR A 81 -4.58 9.04 -7.92
N LEU A 82 -4.17 10.17 -7.36
CA LEU A 82 -4.22 11.47 -8.02
C LEU A 82 -2.84 11.84 -8.56
N ARG A 83 -2.77 12.26 -9.82
CA ARG A 83 -1.54 12.67 -10.51
C ARG A 83 -1.75 14.01 -11.22
N GLY A 84 -0.67 14.76 -11.39
CA GLY A 84 -0.70 16.06 -12.06
C GLY A 84 0.06 17.12 -11.28
N SER A 85 0.02 18.36 -11.75
CA SER A 85 0.62 19.51 -11.07
C SER A 85 -0.47 20.43 -10.54
N ILE A 86 -0.42 20.77 -9.25
CA ILE A 86 -1.41 21.63 -8.59
C ILE A 86 -0.71 22.64 -7.69
N ALA A 87 -1.35 23.80 -7.48
CA ALA A 87 -0.88 24.78 -6.52
C ALA A 87 -0.95 24.23 -5.09
N LYS A 88 0.02 24.57 -4.25
CA LYS A 88 0.14 24.02 -2.88
C LYS A 88 -1.10 24.26 -2.03
N ASP A 89 -1.70 25.44 -2.15
CA ASP A 89 -2.92 25.87 -1.46
C ASP A 89 -4.16 25.05 -1.89
N LYS A 90 -4.11 24.45 -3.07
CA LYS A 90 -5.19 23.66 -3.65
C LYS A 90 -5.02 22.15 -3.50
N LEU A 91 -3.82 21.68 -3.15
CA LEU A 91 -3.52 20.27 -2.99
C LEU A 91 -4.42 19.60 -1.93
N SER A 92 -4.58 20.22 -0.76
CA SER A 92 -5.43 19.71 0.31
C SER A 92 -6.90 19.63 -0.10
N GLU A 93 -7.38 20.64 -0.84
CA GLU A 93 -8.75 20.69 -1.35
C GLU A 93 -8.99 19.56 -2.37
N ALA A 94 -8.08 19.36 -3.32
CA ALA A 94 -8.17 18.29 -4.31
C ALA A 94 -8.17 16.89 -3.68
N ILE A 95 -7.31 16.65 -2.69
CA ILE A 95 -7.29 15.37 -1.96
C ILE A 95 -8.62 15.15 -1.24
N ARG A 96 -9.15 16.18 -0.57
CA ARG A 96 -10.42 16.07 0.16
C ARG A 96 -11.58 15.74 -0.77
N VAL A 97 -11.70 16.45 -1.89
CA VAL A 97 -12.74 16.21 -2.90
C VAL A 97 -12.66 14.78 -3.43
N ALA A 98 -11.46 14.26 -3.71
CA ALA A 98 -11.29 12.89 -4.17
C ALA A 98 -11.66 11.85 -3.10
N GLN A 99 -11.36 12.10 -1.82
CA GLN A 99 -11.74 11.21 -0.72
C GLN A 99 -13.27 11.18 -0.53
N GLU A 100 -13.92 12.34 -0.55
CA GLU A 100 -15.37 12.47 -0.40
C GLU A 100 -16.12 11.79 -1.56
N ALA A 101 -15.62 11.94 -2.79
CA ALA A 101 -16.22 11.34 -3.98
C ALA A 101 -15.96 9.84 -4.11
N GLY A 102 -14.72 9.40 -3.86
CA GLY A 102 -14.29 8.02 -4.09
C GLY A 102 -14.61 7.06 -2.94
N LYS A 103 -14.84 7.57 -1.72
CA LYS A 103 -15.06 6.77 -0.49
C LYS A 103 -14.01 5.67 -0.29
N LYS A 104 -12.79 5.93 -0.75
CA LYS A 104 -11.64 5.02 -0.75
C LYS A 104 -10.39 5.77 -0.34
N THR A 105 -9.35 5.02 0.02
CA THR A 105 -8.02 5.58 0.28
C THR A 105 -7.52 6.33 -0.95
N VAL A 106 -7.11 7.59 -0.74
CA VAL A 106 -6.53 8.43 -1.79
C VAL A 106 -5.02 8.50 -1.61
N LYS A 107 -4.28 8.06 -2.64
CA LYS A 107 -2.85 8.24 -2.77
C LYS A 107 -2.58 9.52 -3.56
N ASN A 108 -1.84 10.45 -2.94
CA ASN A 108 -1.41 11.67 -3.61
C ASN A 108 -0.04 11.45 -4.27
N GLU A 109 -0.01 11.50 -5.59
CA GLU A 109 1.21 11.53 -6.41
C GLU A 109 1.27 12.83 -7.24
N MET A 110 0.58 13.88 -6.79
CA MET A 110 0.59 15.18 -7.45
C MET A 110 1.84 15.99 -7.06
N SER A 111 2.40 16.67 -8.04
CA SER A 111 3.50 17.62 -7.86
C SER A 111 2.95 18.99 -7.46
N VAL A 112 3.64 19.66 -6.55
CA VAL A 112 3.35 21.06 -6.21
C VAL A 112 4.08 21.96 -7.20
N LYS A 113 3.35 22.90 -7.81
CA LYS A 113 3.94 23.97 -8.63
C LYS A 113 4.24 25.22 -7.83
#